data_AF-A0A3N1ATH3-F1
#
_entry.id   AF-A0A3N1ATH3-F1
#
_cell.length_a   1.000
_cell.length_b   1.000
_cell.length_c   1.000
_cell.angle_alpha   90.00
_cell.angle_beta   90.00
_cell.angle_gamma   90.00
#
_symmetry.space_group_name_H-M   'P 1'
#
loop_
_entity.id
_entity.type
_entity.pdbx_description
1 polymer ?
#
loop_
_entity_poly.entity_id
_entity_poly.type
_entity_poly.pdbx_seq_one_letter_code
_entity_poly.pdbx_strand_id
1 'polypeptide(L)'
;MVRSLATSPHAAMAVEVRFDAVEADRATRGSRPPGMLAYLARATAQALTEFPMVNASWEEAGIRVFEQVNLGIAVDLRHEGLVVPVVHRTNELDLTGGTFTLSSLGRSGTLFTVPVINQPQAAILSFDSVADRPVVVRDGGRPRLDVGRVAVLTASFDHRVFDGAYCAAFLGRIRHLVESAADQR
;
A
#
# COMPACT_ATOMS: atom_id res chain seq x y z
N MET A 1 -18.71 -6.51 1.77
CA MET A 1 -18.69 -5.05 2.06
C MET A 1 -19.52 -4.68 3.28
N VAL A 2 -20.86 -4.86 3.27
CA VAL A 2 -21.74 -4.51 4.41
C VAL A 2 -21.26 -5.09 5.74
N ARG A 3 -20.93 -6.39 5.76
CA ARG A 3 -20.37 -7.05 6.96
C ARG A 3 -19.14 -6.32 7.50
N SER A 4 -18.19 -5.95 6.64
CA SER A 4 -16.93 -5.31 7.07
C SER A 4 -17.18 -3.98 7.77
N LEU A 5 -18.02 -3.11 7.20
CA LEU A 5 -18.37 -1.82 7.80
C LEU A 5 -19.19 -1.97 9.09
N ALA A 6 -19.99 -3.03 9.20
CA ALA A 6 -20.77 -3.31 10.41
C ALA A 6 -19.94 -3.92 11.54
N THR A 7 -18.84 -4.62 11.24
CA THR A 7 -18.08 -5.39 12.24
C THR A 7 -16.73 -4.80 12.61
N SER A 8 -16.08 -4.07 11.70
CA SER A 8 -14.76 -3.48 11.93
C SER A 8 -14.87 -1.98 12.17
N PRO A 9 -14.40 -1.47 13.32
CA PRO A 9 -14.19 -0.05 13.54
C PRO A 9 -13.09 0.47 12.60
N HIS A 10 -13.49 0.93 11.41
CA HIS A 10 -12.57 1.44 10.41
C HIS A 10 -12.03 2.79 10.87
N ALA A 11 -10.71 2.86 11.04
CA ALA A 11 -9.97 4.11 11.01
C ALA A 11 -9.16 4.17 9.71
N ALA A 12 -8.88 5.39 9.26
CA ALA A 12 -8.12 5.62 8.04
C ALA A 12 -7.02 6.64 8.25
N MET A 13 -5.85 6.38 7.67
CA MET A 13 -4.71 7.30 7.65
C MET A 13 -4.11 7.34 6.25
N ALA A 14 -3.63 8.51 5.86
CA ALA A 14 -3.02 8.71 4.55
C ALA A 14 -1.64 9.36 4.68
N VAL A 15 -0.77 9.06 3.73
CA VAL A 15 0.56 9.66 3.60
C VAL A 15 0.87 9.97 2.15
N GLU A 16 1.48 11.13 1.90
CA GLU A 16 2.07 11.45 0.61
C GLU A 16 3.43 10.76 0.47
N VAL A 17 3.66 10.16 -0.70
CA VAL A 17 4.89 9.43 -1.01
C VAL A 17 5.46 9.92 -2.32
N ARG A 18 6.76 10.21 -2.33
CA ARG A 18 7.49 10.56 -3.55
C ARG A 18 7.93 9.30 -4.31
N PHE A 19 7.70 9.30 -5.62
CA PHE A 19 8.02 8.23 -6.54
C PHE A 19 9.22 8.55 -7.44
N ASP A 20 9.90 9.68 -7.22
CA ASP A 20 11.04 10.11 -8.04
C ASP A 20 12.16 9.04 -8.09
N ALA A 21 12.47 8.42 -6.95
CA ALA A 21 13.45 7.33 -6.86
C ALA A 21 12.99 6.07 -7.62
N VAL A 22 11.68 5.78 -7.61
CA VAL A 22 11.11 4.68 -8.39
C VAL A 22 11.22 4.96 -9.88
N GLU A 23 10.93 6.17 -10.34
CA GLU A 23 11.10 6.56 -11.75
C GLU A 23 12.57 6.48 -12.18
N ALA A 24 13.49 6.94 -11.34
CA ALA A 24 14.93 6.82 -11.58
C ALA A 24 15.36 5.35 -11.71
N ASP A 25 14.93 4.47 -10.80
CA ASP A 25 15.23 3.04 -10.90
C ASP A 25 14.63 2.41 -12.16
N ARG A 26 13.36 2.70 -12.46
CA ARG A 26 12.66 2.25 -13.68
C ARG A 26 13.40 2.65 -14.96
N ALA A 27 13.94 3.87 -15.03
CA ALA A 27 14.68 4.35 -16.19
C ALA A 27 15.99 3.57 -16.44
N THR A 28 16.55 2.96 -15.39
CA THR A 28 17.75 2.11 -15.52
C THR A 28 17.44 0.66 -15.87
N ARG A 29 16.16 0.26 -15.80
CA ARG A 29 15.71 -1.06 -16.23
C ARG A 29 15.48 -1.03 -17.74
N GLY A 30 15.71 -2.16 -18.40
CA GLY A 30 15.62 -2.28 -19.86
C GLY A 30 14.22 -1.98 -20.43
N SER A 31 13.92 -2.46 -21.64
CA SER A 31 12.72 -2.08 -22.39
C SER A 31 11.36 -2.33 -21.71
N ARG A 32 11.31 -3.10 -20.61
CA ARG A 32 10.09 -3.41 -19.86
C ARG A 32 10.30 -3.31 -18.34
N PRO A 33 10.37 -2.08 -17.78
CA PRO A 33 10.51 -1.89 -16.34
C PRO A 33 9.24 -2.37 -15.59
N PRO A 34 9.37 -2.88 -14.34
CA PRO A 34 8.22 -3.19 -13.47
C PRO A 34 7.32 -1.97 -13.29
N GLY A 35 6.00 -2.16 -13.18
CA GLY A 35 5.01 -1.10 -12.92
C GLY A 35 5.14 -0.46 -11.53
N MET A 36 4.56 0.72 -11.30
CA MET A 36 4.55 1.38 -9.97
C MET A 36 4.00 0.48 -8.87
N LEU A 37 2.92 -0.24 -9.20
CA LEU A 37 2.30 -1.21 -8.31
C LEU A 37 3.27 -2.31 -7.86
N ALA A 38 4.23 -2.72 -8.70
CA ALA A 38 5.20 -3.75 -8.33
C ALA A 38 6.19 -3.26 -7.26
N TYR A 39 6.63 -2.00 -7.35
CA TYR A 39 7.46 -1.39 -6.31
C TYR A 39 6.69 -1.25 -5.00
N LEU A 40 5.43 -0.81 -5.09
CA LEU A 40 4.58 -0.67 -3.91
C LEU A 40 4.26 -2.03 -3.27
N ALA A 41 3.96 -3.04 -4.09
CA ALA A 41 3.72 -4.41 -3.61
C ALA A 41 4.96 -4.96 -2.88
N ARG A 42 6.16 -4.78 -3.44
CA ARG A 42 7.42 -5.16 -2.77
C ARG A 42 7.62 -4.41 -1.45
N ALA A 43 7.48 -3.09 -1.45
CA ALA A 43 7.63 -2.26 -0.26
C ALA A 43 6.61 -2.62 0.83
N THR A 44 5.37 -2.89 0.44
CA THR A 44 4.29 -3.34 1.33
C THR A 44 4.61 -4.71 1.92
N ALA A 45 4.99 -5.68 1.09
CA ALA A 45 5.34 -7.01 1.55
C ALA A 45 6.50 -7.00 2.55
N GLN A 46 7.52 -6.16 2.28
CA GLN A 46 8.63 -5.96 3.22
C GLN A 46 8.17 -5.27 4.52
N ALA A 47 7.36 -4.22 4.43
CA ALA A 47 6.85 -3.56 5.64
C ALA A 47 5.99 -4.51 6.48
N LEU A 48 5.20 -5.41 5.88
CA LEU A 48 4.37 -6.36 6.61
C LEU A 48 5.19 -7.35 7.46
N THR A 49 6.46 -7.63 7.12
CA THR A 49 7.32 -8.47 7.98
C THR A 49 7.81 -7.72 9.23
N GLU A 50 7.93 -6.40 9.15
CA GLU A 50 8.32 -5.52 10.26
C GLU A 50 7.10 -5.12 11.12
N PHE A 51 5.90 -5.17 10.54
CA PHE A 51 4.63 -4.75 11.16
C PHE A 51 3.59 -5.88 11.21
N PRO A 52 3.83 -6.95 12.00
CA PRO A 52 3.01 -8.17 11.98
C PRO A 52 1.54 -7.95 12.36
N MET A 53 1.21 -6.94 13.17
CA MET A 53 -0.19 -6.67 13.53
C MET A 53 -1.03 -6.13 12.36
N VAL A 54 -0.37 -5.56 11.33
CA VAL A 54 -1.04 -5.19 10.08
C VAL A 54 -1.36 -6.44 9.26
N ASN A 55 -0.51 -7.45 9.32
CA ASN A 55 -0.70 -8.77 8.72
C ASN A 55 -1.42 -9.71 9.71
N ALA A 56 -2.63 -9.34 10.13
CA ALA A 56 -3.42 -10.09 11.10
C ALA A 56 -4.91 -10.17 10.72
N SER A 57 -5.68 -10.97 11.46
CA SER A 57 -7.15 -10.99 11.42
C SER A 57 -7.74 -10.85 12.82
N TRP A 58 -8.94 -10.26 12.90
CA TRP A 58 -9.73 -10.23 14.13
C TRP A 58 -10.73 -11.38 14.15
N GLU A 59 -10.63 -12.26 15.14
CA GLU A 59 -11.49 -13.43 15.35
C GLU A 59 -12.18 -13.34 16.72
N GLU A 60 -13.19 -14.18 16.98
CA GLU A 60 -13.88 -14.18 18.28
C GLU A 60 -12.94 -14.50 19.44
N ALA A 61 -11.96 -15.38 19.21
CA ALA A 61 -10.94 -15.76 20.19
C ALA A 61 -9.82 -14.71 20.37
N GLY A 62 -9.81 -13.64 19.57
CA GLY A 62 -8.81 -12.57 19.61
C GLY A 62 -8.11 -12.35 18.27
N ILE A 63 -6.90 -11.78 18.33
CA ILE A 63 -6.12 -11.43 17.15
C ILE A 63 -5.30 -12.63 16.69
N ARG A 64 -5.45 -13.02 15.42
CA ARG A 64 -4.58 -14.00 14.78
C ARG A 64 -3.57 -13.30 13.87
N VAL A 65 -2.30 -13.40 14.21
CA VAL A 65 -1.20 -12.88 13.40
C VAL A 65 -0.76 -13.92 12.38
N PHE A 66 -0.51 -13.50 11.14
CA PHE A 66 -0.01 -14.35 10.08
C PHE A 66 1.51 -14.27 9.97
N GLU A 67 2.20 -15.41 10.06
CA GLU A 67 3.65 -15.48 9.83
C GLU A 67 4.02 -15.21 8.37
N GLN A 68 3.14 -15.59 7.44
CA GLN A 68 3.36 -15.45 6.01
C GLN A 68 2.62 -14.23 5.48
N VAL A 69 3.25 -13.54 4.53
CA VAL A 69 2.62 -12.46 3.77
C VAL A 69 2.07 -13.03 2.47
N ASN A 70 0.75 -13.04 2.34
CA ASN A 70 0.04 -13.35 1.10
C ASN A 70 -0.68 -12.08 0.63
N LEU A 71 -0.15 -11.44 -0.42
CA LEU A 71 -0.59 -10.12 -0.82
C LEU A 71 -1.69 -10.22 -1.89
N GLY A 72 -2.92 -9.90 -1.51
CA GLY A 72 -4.03 -9.70 -2.44
C GLY A 72 -3.88 -8.38 -3.20
N ILE A 73 -3.98 -8.41 -4.52
CA ILE A 73 -3.96 -7.22 -5.37
C ILE A 73 -5.36 -6.99 -5.90
N ALA A 74 -6.07 -5.97 -5.42
CA ALA A 74 -7.39 -5.66 -5.92
C ALA A 74 -7.29 -4.99 -7.31
N VAL A 75 -7.88 -5.65 -8.31
CA VAL A 75 -7.88 -5.24 -9.72
C VAL A 75 -9.31 -4.98 -10.17
N ASP A 76 -9.56 -3.76 -10.61
CA ASP A 76 -10.81 -3.39 -11.28
C ASP A 76 -10.91 -4.05 -12.66
N LEU A 77 -12.03 -4.71 -12.92
CA LEU A 77 -12.35 -5.32 -14.20
C LEU A 77 -13.12 -4.33 -15.10
N ARG A 78 -12.66 -3.07 -15.20
CA ARG A 78 -13.25 -2.01 -16.02
C ARG A 78 -14.73 -1.80 -15.72
N HIS A 79 -15.07 -1.66 -14.44
CA HIS A 79 -16.44 -1.49 -13.95
C HIS A 79 -17.35 -2.73 -14.07
N GLU A 80 -16.86 -3.87 -14.55
CA GLU A 80 -17.61 -5.14 -14.56
C GLU A 80 -17.50 -5.90 -13.23
N GLY A 81 -16.63 -5.44 -12.34
CA GLY A 81 -16.43 -6.04 -11.03
C GLY A 81 -15.02 -5.80 -10.51
N LEU A 82 -14.70 -6.50 -9.42
CA LEU A 82 -13.41 -6.46 -8.75
C LEU A 82 -12.95 -7.89 -8.47
N VAL A 83 -11.69 -8.19 -8.80
CA VAL A 83 -11.04 -9.45 -8.41
C VAL A 83 -9.82 -9.14 -7.56
N VAL A 84 -9.49 -10.06 -6.66
CA VAL A 84 -8.34 -9.92 -5.76
C VAL A 84 -7.44 -11.16 -5.89
N PRO A 85 -6.65 -11.28 -6.98
CA PRO A 85 -5.59 -12.29 -7.04
C PRO A 85 -4.60 -12.10 -5.88
N VAL A 86 -4.15 -13.21 -5.33
CA VAL A 86 -3.25 -13.30 -4.19
C VAL A 86 -1.89 -13.77 -4.67
N VAL A 87 -0.87 -12.97 -4.40
CA VAL A 87 0.53 -13.33 -4.59
C VAL A 87 1.03 -14.03 -3.32
N HIS A 88 1.33 -15.31 -3.43
CA HIS A 88 1.96 -16.08 -2.36
C HIS A 88 3.48 -15.94 -2.41
N ARG A 89 4.14 -16.27 -1.28
CA ARG A 89 5.60 -16.35 -0.99
C ARG A 89 6.57 -16.39 -2.19
N THR A 90 6.21 -17.04 -3.28
CA THR A 90 6.98 -17.29 -4.50
C THR A 90 6.07 -17.29 -5.73
N ASN A 91 5.82 -16.13 -6.35
CA ASN A 91 5.33 -15.94 -7.73
C ASN A 91 4.01 -16.66 -8.15
N GLU A 92 3.36 -17.38 -7.25
CA GLU A 92 2.11 -18.08 -7.50
C GLU A 92 0.93 -17.15 -7.26
N LEU A 93 0.02 -17.14 -8.23
CA LEU A 93 -1.21 -16.38 -8.19
C LEU A 93 -2.36 -17.33 -7.86
N ASP A 94 -3.01 -17.11 -6.73
CA ASP A 94 -4.30 -17.73 -6.38
C ASP A 94 -5.39 -16.64 -6.31
N LEU A 95 -6.64 -17.02 -6.09
CA LEU A 95 -7.76 -16.10 -5.81
C LEU A 95 -8.15 -16.09 -4.32
N THR A 96 -7.50 -16.91 -3.48
CA THR A 96 -7.87 -17.08 -2.06
C THR A 96 -6.65 -17.00 -1.13
N GLY A 97 -6.89 -16.97 0.19
CA GLY A 97 -5.80 -17.06 1.19
C GLY A 97 -4.96 -15.79 1.41
N GLY A 98 -5.40 -14.63 0.90
CA GLY A 98 -4.71 -13.35 1.11
C GLY A 98 -4.77 -12.88 2.57
N THR A 99 -3.63 -12.51 3.13
CA THR A 99 -3.50 -12.02 4.51
C THR A 99 -3.52 -10.50 4.59
N PHE A 100 -3.24 -9.82 3.47
CA PHE A 100 -3.33 -8.37 3.32
C PHE A 100 -3.78 -8.01 1.91
N THR A 101 -4.49 -6.88 1.74
CA THR A 101 -4.92 -6.39 0.42
C THR A 101 -4.27 -5.06 0.07
N LEU A 102 -3.74 -4.97 -1.15
CA LEU A 102 -3.30 -3.75 -1.81
C LEU A 102 -4.26 -3.44 -2.96
N SER A 103 -4.94 -2.29 -2.89
CA SER A 103 -5.87 -1.80 -3.90
C SER A 103 -5.22 -0.71 -4.75
N SER A 104 -5.32 -0.83 -6.07
CA SER A 104 -4.73 0.14 -6.99
C SER A 104 -5.81 0.83 -7.81
N LEU A 105 -5.91 2.15 -7.63
CA LEU A 105 -6.72 3.05 -8.45
C LEU A 105 -5.86 4.00 -9.28
N GLY A 106 -4.55 3.71 -9.41
CA GLY A 106 -3.56 4.62 -9.98
C GLY A 106 -3.80 5.08 -11.42
N ARG A 107 -4.77 4.50 -12.15
CA ARG A 107 -5.16 4.93 -13.50
C ARG A 107 -6.42 5.81 -13.54
N SER A 108 -7.09 6.00 -12.41
CA SER A 108 -8.40 6.68 -12.36
C SER A 108 -8.30 8.20 -12.19
N GLY A 109 -7.14 8.75 -11.80
CA GLY A 109 -6.96 10.18 -11.57
C GLY A 109 -7.47 10.68 -10.22
N THR A 110 -7.89 9.79 -9.32
CA THR A 110 -8.29 10.11 -7.95
C THR A 110 -7.12 10.69 -7.14
N LEU A 111 -7.43 11.54 -6.17
CA LEU A 111 -6.43 12.09 -5.25
C LEU A 111 -6.06 11.07 -4.16
N PHE A 112 -7.07 10.55 -3.49
CA PHE A 112 -6.94 9.48 -2.50
C PHE A 112 -8.27 8.72 -2.41
N THR A 113 -8.20 7.44 -2.06
CA THR A 113 -9.37 6.60 -1.80
C THR A 113 -9.26 5.95 -0.43
N VAL A 114 -10.32 5.99 0.37
CA VAL A 114 -10.40 5.25 1.64
C VAL A 114 -10.96 3.84 1.34
N PRO A 115 -10.12 2.79 1.33
CA PRO A 115 -10.58 1.44 1.03
C PRO A 115 -11.42 0.86 2.18
N VAL A 116 -12.28 -0.10 1.87
CA VAL A 116 -12.98 -0.89 2.91
C VAL A 116 -12.23 -2.19 3.12
N ILE A 117 -12.03 -2.57 4.37
CA ILE A 117 -11.27 -3.75 4.77
C ILE A 117 -11.91 -5.02 4.17
N ASN A 118 -11.06 -5.87 3.59
CA ASN A 118 -11.47 -7.18 3.10
C ASN A 118 -11.43 -8.20 4.24
N GLN A 119 -12.58 -8.47 4.86
CA GLN A 119 -12.67 -9.41 5.97
C GLN A 119 -12.14 -10.81 5.58
N PRO A 120 -11.40 -11.49 6.46
CA PRO A 120 -11.17 -11.18 7.88
C PRO A 120 -9.89 -10.36 8.16
N GLN A 121 -9.26 -9.76 7.14
CA GLN A 121 -7.99 -9.03 7.31
C GLN A 121 -8.14 -7.83 8.27
N ALA A 122 -7.06 -7.46 8.94
CA ALA A 122 -7.03 -6.33 9.86
C ALA A 122 -6.91 -4.97 9.14
N ALA A 123 -6.39 -4.95 7.91
CA ALA A 123 -6.12 -3.73 7.18
C ALA A 123 -6.07 -3.93 5.65
N ILE A 124 -6.20 -2.82 4.94
CA ILE A 124 -6.08 -2.71 3.47
C ILE A 124 -5.37 -1.40 3.13
N LEU A 125 -4.49 -1.43 2.12
CA LEU A 125 -3.80 -0.25 1.60
C LEU A 125 -4.33 0.10 0.22
N SER A 126 -4.61 1.36 -0.05
CA SER A 126 -4.90 1.88 -1.38
C SER A 126 -3.77 2.76 -1.89
N PHE A 127 -3.62 2.80 -3.21
CA PHE A 127 -2.75 3.71 -3.93
C PHE A 127 -3.47 4.31 -5.13
N ASP A 128 -3.42 5.63 -5.20
CA ASP A 128 -4.04 6.45 -6.24
C ASP A 128 -2.99 6.94 -7.25
N SER A 129 -3.36 7.85 -8.16
CA SER A 129 -2.51 8.21 -9.30
C SER A 129 -1.20 8.90 -8.91
N VAL A 130 -0.08 8.44 -9.47
CA VAL A 130 1.20 9.15 -9.42
C VAL A 130 1.16 10.29 -10.42
N ALA A 131 1.24 11.52 -9.92
CA ALA A 131 1.14 12.73 -10.73
C ALA A 131 2.24 13.72 -10.37
N ASP A 132 2.46 14.67 -11.27
CA ASP A 132 3.33 15.82 -11.00
C ASP A 132 2.66 16.70 -9.94
N ARG A 133 3.38 16.97 -8.86
CA ARG A 133 2.93 17.83 -7.76
C ARG A 133 4.01 18.83 -7.38
N PRO A 134 3.65 20.06 -6.98
CA PRO A 134 4.60 20.96 -6.36
C PRO A 134 5.08 20.36 -5.04
N VAL A 135 6.40 20.22 -4.88
CA VAL A 135 7.04 19.70 -3.67
C VAL A 135 8.08 20.68 -3.16
N VAL A 136 8.32 20.68 -1.85
CA VAL A 136 9.42 21.46 -1.27
C VAL A 136 10.68 20.60 -1.27
N VAL A 137 11.73 21.09 -1.92
CA VAL A 137 13.08 20.53 -1.86
C VAL A 137 13.99 21.47 -1.06
N ARG A 138 15.02 20.90 -0.44
CA ARG A 138 16.03 21.67 0.30
C ARG A 138 17.33 21.68 -0.49
N ASP A 139 17.71 22.85 -0.99
CA ASP A 139 18.98 23.08 -1.67
C ASP A 139 19.84 24.02 -0.81
N GLY A 140 21.02 23.58 -0.39
CA GLY A 140 21.85 24.32 0.57
C GLY A 140 21.13 24.71 1.86
N GLY A 141 20.14 23.91 2.30
CA GLY A 141 19.30 24.18 3.47
C GLY A 141 18.12 25.14 3.24
N ARG A 142 18.04 25.80 2.07
CA ARG A 142 16.94 26.72 1.73
C ARG A 142 15.77 25.97 1.07
N PRO A 143 14.52 26.23 1.46
CA PRO A 143 13.37 25.61 0.81
C PRO A 143 13.15 26.22 -0.59
N ARG A 144 13.00 25.35 -1.60
CA ARG A 144 12.62 25.72 -2.98
C ARG A 144 11.44 24.86 -3.41
N LEU A 145 10.57 25.41 -4.26
CA LEU A 145 9.55 24.62 -4.96
C LEU A 145 10.16 23.90 -6.16
N ASP A 146 9.81 22.62 -6.29
CA ASP A 146 10.13 21.80 -7.45
C ASP A 146 8.92 20.98 -7.86
N VAL A 147 9.01 20.30 -9.01
CA VAL A 147 8.02 19.32 -9.43
C VAL A 147 8.51 17.93 -9.03
N GLY A 148 7.67 17.19 -8.29
CA GLY A 148 7.94 15.82 -7.90
C GLY A 148 6.84 14.88 -8.34
N ARG A 149 7.18 13.60 -8.54
CA ARG A 149 6.22 12.54 -8.80
C ARG A 149 5.65 12.06 -7.48
N VAL A 150 4.37 12.32 -7.21
CA VAL A 150 3.76 12.06 -5.89
C VAL A 150 2.47 11.26 -6.04
N ALA A 151 2.23 10.35 -5.11
CA ALA A 151 0.94 9.71 -4.90
C ALA A 151 0.58 9.70 -3.41
N VAL A 152 -0.71 9.55 -3.12
CA VAL A 152 -1.21 9.33 -1.76
C VAL A 152 -1.40 7.83 -1.55
N LEU A 153 -0.88 7.32 -0.44
CA LEU A 153 -1.21 6.00 0.08
C LEU A 153 -2.22 6.16 1.22
N THR A 154 -3.31 5.39 1.20
CA THR A 154 -4.30 5.41 2.28
C THR A 154 -4.49 4.02 2.86
N ALA A 155 -4.26 3.87 4.16
CA ALA A 155 -4.56 2.64 4.88
C ALA A 155 -5.90 2.78 5.60
N SER A 156 -6.76 1.78 5.45
CA SER A 156 -7.88 1.54 6.35
C SER A 156 -7.56 0.35 7.24
N PHE A 157 -7.82 0.47 8.53
CA PHE A 157 -7.49 -0.56 9.51
C PHE A 157 -8.55 -0.69 10.60
N ASP A 158 -8.64 -1.90 11.16
CA ASP A 158 -9.48 -2.21 12.30
C ASP A 158 -8.80 -1.71 13.58
N HIS A 159 -9.33 -0.64 14.17
CA HIS A 159 -8.72 0.02 15.33
C HIS A 159 -8.75 -0.84 16.61
N ARG A 160 -9.35 -2.04 16.59
CA ARG A 160 -9.24 -3.02 17.68
C ARG A 160 -7.95 -3.83 17.61
N VAL A 161 -7.36 -3.98 16.42
CA VAL A 161 -6.18 -4.81 16.19
C VAL A 161 -4.90 -4.03 16.51
N PHE A 162 -4.83 -2.77 16.07
CA PHE A 162 -3.71 -1.87 16.35
C PHE A 162 -4.16 -0.40 16.28
N ASP A 163 -3.32 0.49 16.82
CA ASP A 163 -3.62 1.93 16.92
C ASP A 163 -3.08 2.76 15.74
N GLY A 164 -3.45 4.04 15.72
CA GLY A 164 -3.00 4.99 14.69
C GLY A 164 -1.49 5.25 14.69
N ALA A 165 -0.79 5.15 15.83
CA ALA A 165 0.66 5.36 15.86
C ALA A 165 1.38 4.20 15.16
N TYR A 166 0.92 2.97 15.38
CA TYR A 166 1.40 1.79 14.68
C TYR A 166 1.11 1.87 13.17
N CYS A 167 -0.09 2.32 12.79
CA CYS A 167 -0.45 2.56 11.39
C CYS A 167 0.44 3.63 10.73
N ALA A 168 0.68 4.75 11.42
CA ALA A 168 1.53 5.82 10.93
C ALA A 168 2.98 5.35 10.72
N ALA A 169 3.51 4.54 11.63
CA ALA A 169 4.84 3.94 11.50
C ALA A 169 4.92 2.97 10.30
N PHE A 170 3.90 2.14 10.10
CA PHE A 170 3.80 1.26 8.93
C PHE A 170 3.78 2.05 7.60
N LEU A 171 2.95 3.08 7.51
CA LEU A 171 2.88 3.97 6.34
C LEU A 171 4.21 4.71 6.11
N GLY A 172 4.85 5.17 7.20
CA GLY A 172 6.18 5.80 7.15
C GLY A 172 7.25 4.83 6.65
N ARG A 173 7.18 3.55 7.01
CA ARG A 173 8.10 2.53 6.51
C ARG A 173 7.94 2.29 5.01
N ILE A 174 6.70 2.14 4.54
CA ILE A 174 6.41 2.00 3.10
C ILE A 174 6.92 3.23 2.34
N ARG A 175 6.62 4.43 2.84
CA ARG A 175 7.10 5.69 2.26
C ARG A 175 8.61 5.67 2.11
N HIS A 176 9.35 5.35 3.17
CA HIS A 176 10.81 5.30 3.12
C HIS A 176 11.31 4.28 2.08
N LEU A 177 10.74 3.07 2.04
CA LEU A 177 11.14 2.03 1.07
C LEU A 177 10.91 2.43 -0.38
N VAL A 178 9.83 3.18 -0.66
CA VAL A 178 9.52 3.70 -1.99
C VAL A 178 10.44 4.88 -2.34
N GLU A 179 10.64 5.81 -1.40
CA GLU A 179 11.48 7.00 -1.60
C GLU A 179 12.97 6.67 -1.70
N SER A 180 13.40 5.48 -1.26
CA SER A 180 14.78 4.99 -1.35
C SER A 180 14.97 3.89 -2.42
N ALA A 181 14.01 3.69 -3.32
CA ALA A 181 14.00 2.52 -4.22
C ALA A 181 15.25 2.41 -5.12
N ALA A 182 15.83 3.55 -5.53
CA ALA A 182 17.03 3.60 -6.37
C ALA A 182 18.33 3.16 -5.63
N ASP A 183 18.33 3.21 -4.30
CA ASP A 183 19.50 2.95 -3.46
C ASP A 183 19.65 1.46 -3.09
N GLN A 184 18.60 0.67 -3.27
CA GLN A 184 18.54 -0.75 -2.85
C GLN A 184 19.16 -1.71 -3.88
N ARG A 185 20.27 -1.31 -4.51
CA ARG A 185 21.03 -2.16 -5.45
C ARG A 185 21.93 -3.17 -4.74
#